data_AF-A0A1J5MY57-F1
#
_entry.id   AF-A0A1J5MY57-F1
#
_cell.length_a   1.000
_cell.length_b   1.000
_cell.length_c   1.000
_cell.angle_alpha   90.00
_cell.angle_beta   90.00
_cell.angle_gamma   90.00
#
_symmetry.space_group_name_H-M   'P 1'
#
loop_
_entity.id
_entity.type
_entity.pdbx_description
1 polymer ?
#
loop_
_entity_poly.entity_id
_entity_poly.type
_entity_poly.pdbx_seq_one_letter_code
_entity_poly.pdbx_strand_id
1 'polypeptide(L)'
;MEERKASKRCGGVFPFIIGFLAFCVLGWAVIPGLFFDKEEQPVWFSHAVHVEGQGMDCESCHYFRDDGTYAGFPTNEVCAECHAVDPEEAQAAIVEEGIDPTDYDAIMKAGIGAIEDNLASSDDDKMQAEREYVVKYLIQGKEVPWLNYQYQPDNVYFSHASHMSLSIEELASLKKELSDVVDPSVFEGEAPEQNCNLCHPKDIQANDVPPALERNILSGYSKTTMKMWKCERCHALKGQPNACYTCHK
;
A
#
# COMPACT_ATOMS: atom_id res chain seq x y z
N MET A 1 -55.42 3.68 56.95
CA MET A 1 -54.23 4.34 56.35
C MET A 1 -53.22 3.24 56.06
N GLU A 2 -53.14 2.78 54.81
CA GLU A 2 -52.06 1.88 54.39
C GLU A 2 -50.87 2.73 53.95
N GLU A 3 -49.75 2.62 54.67
CA GLU A 3 -48.47 3.18 54.24
C GLU A 3 -47.90 2.33 53.11
N ARG A 4 -47.86 2.88 51.89
CA ARG A 4 -47.09 2.30 50.79
C ARG A 4 -45.60 2.53 51.06
N LYS A 5 -44.90 1.51 51.55
CA LYS A 5 -43.43 1.49 51.60
C LYS A 5 -42.87 1.55 50.18
N ALA A 6 -42.32 2.71 49.81
CA ALA A 6 -41.62 2.88 48.55
C ALA A 6 -40.35 2.00 48.53
N SER A 7 -40.38 0.94 47.73
CA SER A 7 -39.22 0.09 47.46
C SER A 7 -38.15 0.90 46.74
N LYS A 8 -37.08 1.28 47.46
CA LYS A 8 -35.83 1.83 46.89
C LYS A 8 -35.05 0.71 46.19
N ARG A 9 -35.54 0.21 45.05
CA ARG A 9 -34.75 -0.66 44.14
C ARG A 9 -34.14 0.20 43.04
N CYS A 10 -33.09 0.95 43.39
CA CYS A 10 -32.25 1.67 42.42
C CYS A 10 -31.09 0.80 41.88
N GLY A 11 -31.13 -0.51 42.10
CA GLY A 11 -29.99 -1.41 41.86
C GLY A 11 -29.77 -1.85 40.41
N GLY A 12 -30.72 -1.59 39.50
CA GLY A 12 -30.63 -2.06 38.10
C GLY A 12 -30.01 -1.07 37.12
N VAL A 13 -30.03 0.23 37.42
CA VAL A 13 -29.58 1.28 36.48
C VAL A 13 -28.07 1.30 36.35
N PHE A 14 -27.34 1.13 37.46
CA PHE A 14 -25.88 1.14 37.47
C PHE A 14 -25.25 -0.01 36.67
N PRO A 15 -25.63 -1.29 36.85
CA PRO A 15 -25.11 -2.37 36.02
C PRO A 15 -25.51 -2.24 34.54
N PHE A 16 -26.69 -1.66 34.25
CA PHE A 16 -27.10 -1.37 32.88
C PHE A 16 -26.18 -0.35 32.19
N ILE A 17 -25.87 0.76 32.86
CA ILE A 17 -24.96 1.79 32.31
C ILE A 17 -23.57 1.21 32.07
N ILE A 18 -23.05 0.43 33.01
CA ILE A 18 -21.74 -0.25 32.85
C ILE A 18 -21.77 -1.19 31.64
N GLY A 19 -22.81 -2.02 31.52
CA GLY A 19 -22.96 -2.93 30.38
C GLY A 19 -23.08 -2.18 29.05
N PHE A 20 -23.84 -1.08 29.00
CA PHE A 20 -23.98 -0.25 27.81
C PHE A 20 -22.66 0.40 27.39
N LEU A 21 -21.93 0.99 28.34
CA LEU A 21 -20.61 1.58 28.04
C LEU A 21 -19.61 0.52 27.59
N ALA A 22 -19.60 -0.65 28.23
CA ALA A 22 -18.76 -1.77 27.80
C ALA A 22 -19.10 -2.23 26.38
N PHE A 23 -20.39 -2.32 26.03
CA PHE A 23 -20.84 -2.63 24.67
C PHE A 23 -20.42 -1.55 23.66
N CYS A 24 -20.53 -0.26 24.00
CA CYS A 24 -20.07 0.82 23.14
C CYS A 24 -18.56 0.77 22.92
N VAL A 25 -17.76 0.57 23.97
CA VAL A 25 -16.30 0.45 23.85
C VAL A 25 -15.94 -0.77 23.01
N LEU A 26 -16.56 -1.92 23.27
CA LEU A 26 -16.32 -3.13 22.48
C LEU A 26 -16.69 -2.92 21.02
N GLY A 27 -17.87 -2.37 20.74
CA GLY A 27 -18.42 -2.15 19.40
C GLY A 27 -17.66 -1.12 18.57
N TRP A 28 -17.19 -0.03 19.18
CA TRP A 28 -16.58 1.09 18.46
C TRP A 28 -15.05 1.13 18.54
N ALA A 29 -14.43 0.61 19.60
CA ALA A 29 -12.98 0.69 19.78
C ALA A 29 -12.25 -0.64 19.51
N VAL A 30 -12.89 -1.79 19.79
CA VAL A 30 -12.23 -3.10 19.69
C VAL A 30 -12.60 -3.82 18.40
N ILE A 31 -13.89 -4.03 18.16
CA ILE A 31 -14.39 -4.82 17.02
C ILE A 31 -13.91 -4.28 15.65
N PRO A 32 -13.86 -2.97 15.38
CA PRO A 32 -13.41 -2.47 14.08
C PRO A 32 -11.98 -2.87 13.72
N GLY A 33 -11.08 -2.90 14.70
CA GLY A 33 -9.69 -3.32 14.50
C GLY A 33 -9.54 -4.81 14.21
N LEU A 34 -10.45 -5.64 14.74
CA LEU A 34 -10.46 -7.10 14.50
C LEU A 34 -10.88 -7.47 13.08
N PHE A 35 -11.42 -6.53 12.30
CA PHE A 35 -11.77 -6.77 10.91
C PHE A 35 -10.62 -6.57 9.93
N PHE A 36 -9.41 -6.27 10.40
CA PHE A 36 -8.26 -6.06 9.53
C PHE A 36 -7.17 -7.07 9.82
N ASP A 37 -6.69 -7.71 8.76
CA ASP A 37 -5.49 -8.55 8.77
C ASP A 37 -4.31 -7.78 8.17
N LYS A 38 -3.09 -8.14 8.57
CA LYS A 38 -1.86 -7.52 8.09
C LYS A 38 -1.13 -8.47 7.16
N GLU A 39 -0.99 -8.07 5.91
CA GLU A 39 -0.28 -8.81 4.87
C GLU A 39 1.02 -8.07 4.51
N GLU A 40 2.16 -8.74 4.65
CA GLU A 40 3.46 -8.17 4.22
C GLU A 40 3.59 -8.17 2.69
N GLN A 41 4.38 -7.24 2.14
CA GLN A 41 4.67 -7.26 0.71
C GLN A 41 5.44 -8.53 0.31
N PRO A 42 5.25 -9.03 -0.93
CA PRO A 42 5.93 -10.24 -1.40
C PRO A 42 7.46 -10.09 -1.51
N VAL A 43 7.94 -8.86 -1.60
CA VAL A 43 9.35 -8.47 -1.67
C VAL A 43 9.55 -7.28 -0.75
N TRP A 44 10.64 -7.30 0.01
CA TRP A 44 11.04 -6.20 0.88
C TRP A 44 11.79 -5.11 0.08
N PHE A 45 11.05 -4.38 -0.74
CA PHE A 45 11.61 -3.29 -1.56
C PHE A 45 11.82 -2.01 -0.75
N SER A 46 13.03 -1.45 -0.80
CA SER A 46 13.40 -0.18 -0.15
C SER A 46 13.40 0.97 -1.17
N HIS A 47 12.45 1.90 -1.05
CA HIS A 47 12.48 3.14 -1.83
C HIS A 47 13.65 4.03 -1.41
N ALA A 48 14.01 4.03 -0.11
CA ALA A 48 15.11 4.85 0.41
C ALA A 48 16.43 4.53 -0.30
N VAL A 49 16.72 3.25 -0.57
CA VAL A 49 17.93 2.85 -1.31
C VAL A 49 17.93 3.42 -2.73
N HIS A 50 16.80 3.36 -3.43
CA HIS A 50 16.71 3.75 -4.84
C HIS A 50 16.61 5.26 -5.02
N VAL A 51 15.75 5.93 -4.25
CA VAL A 51 15.51 7.37 -4.40
C VAL A 51 16.59 8.18 -3.69
N GLU A 52 16.80 7.97 -2.39
CA GLU A 52 17.80 8.77 -1.64
C GLU A 52 19.21 8.23 -1.83
N GLY A 53 19.38 6.91 -1.91
CA GLY A 53 20.69 6.27 -2.05
C GLY A 53 21.28 6.37 -3.45
N GLN A 54 20.47 6.09 -4.50
CA GLN A 54 20.92 6.15 -5.90
C GLN A 54 20.50 7.43 -6.64
N GLY A 55 19.66 8.27 -6.04
CA GLY A 55 19.21 9.51 -6.67
C GLY A 55 18.21 9.30 -7.80
N MET A 56 17.47 8.18 -7.80
CA MET A 56 16.49 7.90 -8.85
C MET A 56 15.22 8.73 -8.70
N ASP A 57 14.68 9.19 -9.82
CA ASP A 57 13.40 9.90 -9.85
C ASP A 57 12.24 8.90 -9.74
N CYS A 58 11.11 9.36 -9.19
CA CYS A 58 9.89 8.53 -9.08
C CYS A 58 9.42 8.02 -10.45
N GLU A 59 9.59 8.85 -11.48
CA GLU A 59 9.17 8.57 -12.85
C GLU A 59 10.03 7.49 -13.54
N SER A 60 11.21 7.15 -12.99
CA SER A 60 12.03 6.05 -13.50
C SER A 60 11.32 4.69 -13.38
N CYS A 61 10.49 4.52 -12.34
CA CYS A 61 9.72 3.29 -12.12
C CYS A 61 8.21 3.49 -12.33
N HIS A 62 7.71 4.69 -12.06
CA HIS A 62 6.28 5.00 -12.07
C HIS A 62 5.97 6.09 -13.10
N TYR A 63 5.59 5.68 -14.31
CA TYR A 63 5.45 6.59 -15.44
C TYR A 63 4.13 6.42 -16.18
N PHE A 64 3.77 7.43 -16.96
CA PHE A 64 2.71 7.32 -17.96
C PHE A 64 3.26 6.66 -19.23
N ARG A 65 2.55 5.66 -19.73
CA ARG A 65 2.82 5.06 -21.05
C ARG A 65 2.29 5.96 -22.16
N ASP A 66 2.74 5.71 -23.38
CA ASP A 66 2.34 6.47 -24.58
C ASP A 66 0.82 6.46 -24.83
N ASP A 67 0.11 5.44 -24.35
CA ASP A 67 -1.34 5.31 -24.45
C ASP A 67 -2.11 6.06 -23.34
N GLY A 68 -1.40 6.74 -22.44
CA GLY A 68 -1.96 7.49 -21.31
C GLY A 68 -2.31 6.63 -20.09
N THR A 69 -2.03 5.32 -20.11
CA THR A 69 -2.14 4.48 -18.91
C THR A 69 -0.96 4.73 -17.96
N TYR A 70 -1.17 4.52 -16.67
CA TYR A 70 -0.13 4.71 -15.66
C TYR A 70 0.49 3.38 -15.24
N ALA A 71 1.82 3.30 -15.23
CA ALA A 71 2.59 2.19 -14.69
C ALA A 71 2.71 2.35 -13.17
N GLY A 72 1.67 1.90 -12.45
CA GLY A 72 1.64 1.99 -10.99
C GLY A 72 2.67 1.10 -10.31
N PHE A 73 2.86 -0.13 -10.79
CA PHE A 73 3.92 -1.04 -10.33
C PHE A 73 4.90 -1.27 -11.47
N PRO A 74 6.22 -1.22 -11.21
CA PRO A 74 7.23 -1.57 -12.21
C PRO A 74 7.17 -3.06 -12.52
N THR A 75 7.47 -3.42 -13.77
CA THR A 75 7.70 -4.80 -14.19
C THR A 75 9.12 -5.22 -13.87
N ASN A 76 9.39 -6.52 -13.88
CA ASN A 76 10.74 -7.05 -13.71
C ASN A 76 11.73 -6.50 -14.76
N GLU A 77 11.25 -6.10 -15.94
CA GLU A 77 12.08 -5.48 -16.99
C GLU A 77 12.77 -4.20 -16.50
N VAL A 78 12.05 -3.33 -15.77
CA VAL A 78 12.60 -2.09 -15.19
C VAL A 78 13.71 -2.43 -14.19
N CYS A 79 13.49 -3.45 -13.36
CA CYS A 79 14.47 -3.90 -12.38
C CYS A 79 15.73 -4.50 -13.06
N ALA A 80 15.53 -5.26 -14.14
CA ALA A 80 16.59 -5.94 -14.88
C ALA A 80 17.53 -4.98 -15.63
N GLU A 81 17.18 -3.70 -15.78
CA GLU A 81 18.09 -2.68 -16.35
C GLU A 81 19.34 -2.48 -15.48
N CYS A 82 19.25 -2.74 -14.17
CA CYS A 82 20.37 -2.64 -13.24
C CYS A 82 20.64 -3.96 -12.49
N HIS A 83 19.60 -4.71 -12.12
CA HIS A 83 19.69 -6.02 -11.45
C HIS A 83 19.73 -7.15 -12.47
N ALA A 84 20.77 -7.15 -13.30
CA ALA A 84 20.88 -8.02 -14.47
C ALA A 84 21.41 -9.42 -14.11
N VAL A 85 20.54 -10.26 -13.53
CA VAL A 85 20.79 -11.70 -13.38
C VAL A 85 20.24 -12.42 -14.61
N ASP A 86 21.11 -13.12 -15.35
CA ASP A 86 20.69 -13.92 -16.50
C ASP A 86 19.89 -15.15 -16.01
N PRO A 87 18.60 -15.27 -16.36
CA PRO A 87 17.78 -16.38 -15.89
C PRO A 87 18.26 -17.75 -16.37
N GLU A 88 18.79 -17.85 -17.59
CA GLU A 88 19.24 -19.13 -18.16
C GLU A 88 20.53 -19.59 -17.46
N GLU A 89 21.47 -18.67 -17.23
CA GLU A 89 22.71 -18.95 -16.49
C GLU A 89 22.42 -19.34 -15.04
N ALA A 90 21.56 -18.58 -14.35
CA ALA A 90 21.18 -18.87 -12.97
C ALA A 90 20.48 -20.23 -12.84
N GLN A 91 19.55 -20.55 -13.75
CA GLN A 91 18.87 -21.85 -13.75
C GLN A 91 19.83 -23.01 -14.03
N ALA A 92 20.77 -22.84 -14.97
CA ALA A 92 21.78 -23.86 -15.24
C ALA A 92 22.66 -24.13 -14.01
N ALA A 93 23.10 -23.09 -13.31
CA ALA A 93 23.90 -23.21 -12.09
C ALA A 93 23.12 -23.90 -10.95
N ILE A 94 21.83 -23.60 -10.79
CA ILE A 94 20.95 -24.27 -9.80
C ILE A 94 20.87 -25.78 -10.08
N VAL A 95 20.70 -26.16 -11.34
CA VAL A 95 20.60 -27.57 -11.75
C VAL A 95 21.95 -28.29 -11.59
N GLU A 96 23.07 -27.61 -11.83
CA GLU A 96 24.42 -28.17 -11.63
C GLU A 96 24.68 -28.52 -10.16
N GLU A 97 24.21 -27.68 -9.23
CA GLU A 97 24.22 -27.96 -7.78
C GLU A 97 23.22 -29.05 -7.36
N GLY A 98 22.44 -29.59 -8.31
CA GLY A 98 21.46 -30.65 -8.06
C GLY A 98 20.23 -30.19 -7.30
N ILE A 99 19.93 -28.89 -7.33
CA ILE A 99 18.77 -28.28 -6.66
C ILE A 99 17.60 -28.21 -7.64
N ASP A 100 16.38 -28.44 -7.14
CA ASP A 100 15.17 -28.21 -7.93
C ASP A 100 14.97 -26.69 -8.14
N PRO A 101 14.86 -26.19 -9.39
CA PRO A 101 14.64 -24.76 -9.67
C PRO A 101 13.38 -24.16 -9.05
N THR A 102 12.46 -24.99 -8.57
CA THR A 102 11.23 -24.58 -7.89
C THR A 102 11.33 -24.63 -6.36
N ASP A 103 12.41 -25.19 -5.82
CA ASP A 103 12.70 -25.21 -4.38
C ASP A 103 13.47 -23.93 -3.99
N TYR A 104 12.72 -22.85 -3.81
CA TYR A 104 13.28 -21.53 -3.49
C TYR A 104 14.10 -21.56 -2.19
N ASP A 105 13.69 -22.31 -1.18
CA ASP A 105 14.39 -22.36 0.11
C ASP A 105 15.77 -23.03 -0.04
N ALA A 106 15.87 -24.07 -0.87
CA ALA A 106 17.13 -24.71 -1.20
C ALA A 106 18.06 -23.76 -1.99
N ILE A 107 17.54 -23.05 -2.98
CA ILE A 107 18.31 -22.07 -3.78
C ILE A 107 18.85 -20.95 -2.88
N MET A 108 17.99 -20.37 -2.04
CA MET A 108 18.37 -19.30 -1.10
C MET A 108 19.47 -19.74 -0.12
N LYS A 109 19.47 -21.01 0.29
CA LYS A 109 20.47 -21.56 1.22
C LYS A 109 21.80 -21.90 0.54
N ALA A 110 21.76 -22.26 -0.75
CA ALA A 110 22.95 -22.69 -1.48
C ALA A 110 23.90 -21.54 -1.81
N GLY A 111 23.37 -20.31 -1.98
CA GLY A 111 24.20 -19.15 -2.31
C GLY A 111 24.88 -19.31 -3.66
N ILE A 112 24.07 -19.49 -4.71
CA ILE A 112 24.54 -19.79 -6.07
C ILE A 112 25.29 -18.60 -6.64
N GLY A 113 26.59 -18.75 -6.95
CA GLY A 113 27.44 -17.64 -7.43
C GLY A 113 26.86 -16.84 -8.60
N ALA A 114 26.23 -17.50 -9.57
CA ALA A 114 25.56 -16.83 -10.70
C ALA A 114 24.45 -15.84 -10.29
N ILE A 115 23.88 -16.01 -9.09
CA ILE A 115 22.93 -15.10 -8.47
C ILE A 115 23.67 -14.09 -7.58
N GLU A 116 24.53 -14.58 -6.69
CA GLU A 116 25.21 -13.76 -5.68
C GLU A 116 26.13 -12.69 -6.26
N ASP A 117 26.83 -12.99 -7.36
CA ASP A 117 27.84 -12.11 -7.95
C ASP A 117 27.21 -10.83 -8.57
N ASN A 118 25.89 -10.85 -8.78
CA ASN A 118 25.13 -9.77 -9.41
C ASN A 118 24.21 -9.01 -8.44
N LEU A 119 24.27 -9.31 -7.14
CA LEU A 119 23.52 -8.56 -6.13
C LEU A 119 24.17 -7.18 -5.90
N ALA A 120 23.36 -6.12 -5.93
CA ALA A 120 23.83 -4.74 -5.94
C ALA A 120 24.08 -4.16 -4.54
N SER A 121 23.37 -4.65 -3.52
CA SER A 121 23.47 -4.10 -2.16
C SER A 121 24.65 -4.66 -1.36
N SER A 122 25.38 -3.78 -0.66
CA SER A 122 26.39 -4.15 0.33
C SER A 122 25.85 -4.35 1.75
N ASP A 123 24.57 -4.05 1.97
CA ASP A 123 23.88 -4.23 3.24
C ASP A 123 23.22 -5.61 3.28
N ASP A 124 23.46 -6.37 4.34
CA ASP A 124 23.08 -7.79 4.45
C ASP A 124 21.55 -8.01 4.30
N ASP A 125 20.74 -7.16 4.95
CA ASP A 125 19.27 -7.30 4.93
C ASP A 125 18.72 -6.95 3.54
N LYS A 126 19.25 -5.90 2.92
CA LYS A 126 18.86 -5.45 1.57
C LYS A 126 19.32 -6.41 0.48
N MET A 127 20.53 -6.96 0.62
CA MET A 127 21.05 -8.00 -0.26
C MET A 127 20.19 -9.26 -0.15
N GLN A 128 19.78 -9.64 1.07
CA GLN A 128 18.85 -10.75 1.26
C GLN A 128 17.49 -10.50 0.59
N ALA A 129 16.93 -9.29 0.70
CA ALA A 129 15.69 -8.91 0.04
C ALA A 129 15.80 -8.96 -1.50
N GLU A 130 16.92 -8.48 -2.04
CA GLU A 130 17.23 -8.55 -3.48
C GLU A 130 17.35 -10.00 -3.95
N ARG A 131 18.07 -10.84 -3.20
CA ARG A 131 18.20 -12.27 -3.48
C ARG A 131 16.84 -12.97 -3.51
N GLU A 132 15.98 -12.67 -2.55
CA GLU A 132 14.61 -13.21 -2.53
C GLU A 132 13.81 -12.80 -3.77
N TYR A 133 13.93 -11.53 -4.19
CA TYR A 133 13.32 -11.07 -5.42
C TYR A 133 13.82 -11.85 -6.64
N VAL A 134 15.15 -11.97 -6.78
CA VAL A 134 15.78 -12.64 -7.92
C VAL A 134 15.34 -14.10 -8.02
N VAL A 135 15.45 -14.84 -6.91
CA VAL A 135 15.17 -16.29 -6.86
C VAL A 135 13.70 -16.61 -7.09
N LYS A 136 12.78 -15.85 -6.48
CA LYS A 136 11.35 -16.15 -6.51
C LYS A 136 10.66 -15.63 -7.78
N TYR A 137 11.16 -14.53 -8.36
CA TYR A 137 10.46 -13.79 -9.41
C TYR A 137 11.30 -13.63 -10.68
N LEU A 138 12.46 -12.99 -10.61
CA LEU A 138 13.24 -12.61 -11.79
C LEU A 138 13.66 -13.82 -12.62
N ILE A 139 14.41 -14.76 -12.04
CA ILE A 139 14.92 -15.94 -12.77
C ILE A 139 13.82 -16.93 -13.14
N GLN A 140 12.64 -16.79 -12.52
CA GLN A 140 11.47 -17.62 -12.79
C GLN A 140 10.62 -17.06 -13.94
N GLY A 141 10.92 -15.85 -14.42
CA GLY A 141 10.09 -15.14 -15.40
C GLY A 141 8.70 -14.79 -14.85
N LYS A 142 8.57 -14.60 -13.53
CA LYS A 142 7.31 -14.28 -12.87
C LYS A 142 7.36 -12.85 -12.36
N GLU A 143 6.37 -12.04 -12.72
CA GLU A 143 6.20 -10.70 -12.14
C GLU A 143 5.91 -10.78 -10.65
N VAL A 144 6.38 -9.77 -9.91
CA VAL A 144 6.11 -9.67 -8.47
C VAL A 144 4.61 -9.38 -8.26
N PRO A 145 3.88 -10.19 -7.47
CA PRO A 145 2.46 -9.99 -7.22
C PRO A 145 2.22 -8.91 -6.16
N TRP A 146 2.62 -7.66 -6.45
CA TRP A 146 2.56 -6.53 -5.53
C TRP A 146 1.18 -6.35 -4.89
N LEU A 147 1.17 -6.12 -3.57
CA LEU A 147 -0.06 -5.80 -2.85
C LEU A 147 -0.36 -4.30 -2.97
N ASN A 148 -1.49 -3.97 -3.59
CA ASN A 148 -1.89 -2.58 -3.81
C ASN A 148 -2.58 -1.96 -2.59
N TYR A 149 -1.92 -1.01 -1.94
CA TYR A 149 -2.49 -0.23 -0.84
C TYR A 149 -3.75 0.53 -1.24
N GLN A 150 -3.79 1.08 -2.45
CA GLN A 150 -4.79 2.05 -2.87
C GLN A 150 -5.63 1.52 -4.03
N TYR A 151 -6.17 0.32 -3.88
CA TYR A 151 -7.04 -0.32 -4.86
C TYR A 151 -8.51 0.14 -4.73
N GLN A 152 -9.15 0.40 -5.87
CA GLN A 152 -10.58 0.70 -5.97
C GLN A 152 -11.36 -0.54 -6.43
N PRO A 153 -12.65 -0.67 -6.05
CA PRO A 153 -13.50 -1.75 -6.55
C PRO A 153 -13.53 -1.83 -8.09
N ASP A 154 -13.69 -3.02 -8.66
CA ASP A 154 -13.69 -3.24 -10.12
C ASP A 154 -14.76 -2.43 -10.87
N ASN A 155 -15.87 -2.12 -10.21
CA ASN A 155 -16.93 -1.29 -10.78
C ASN A 155 -16.64 0.21 -10.64
N VAL A 156 -15.45 0.62 -10.20
CA VAL A 156 -15.01 2.00 -10.05
C VAL A 156 -13.80 2.25 -10.95
N TYR A 157 -13.97 3.13 -11.92
CA TYR A 157 -12.92 3.59 -12.81
C TYR A 157 -12.23 4.84 -12.23
N PHE A 158 -10.91 4.77 -12.08
CA PHE A 158 -10.05 5.89 -11.76
C PHE A 158 -8.97 6.06 -12.83
N SER A 159 -8.69 7.31 -13.23
CA SER A 159 -7.69 7.63 -14.25
C SER A 159 -6.63 8.56 -13.67
N HIS A 160 -5.38 8.12 -13.59
CA HIS A 160 -4.26 8.98 -13.19
C HIS A 160 -4.08 10.17 -14.15
N ALA A 161 -4.28 9.97 -15.46
CA ALA A 161 -4.14 11.02 -16.45
C ALA A 161 -5.13 12.19 -16.22
N SER A 162 -6.33 11.90 -15.71
CA SER A 162 -7.31 12.94 -15.38
C SER A 162 -6.99 13.69 -14.09
N HIS A 163 -6.05 13.19 -13.27
CA HIS A 163 -5.68 13.75 -11.98
C HIS A 163 -4.23 14.25 -11.91
N MET A 164 -3.44 14.07 -12.98
CA MET A 164 -2.01 14.43 -13.01
C MET A 164 -1.76 15.93 -12.80
N SER A 165 -2.72 16.79 -13.17
CA SER A 165 -2.58 18.24 -13.03
C SER A 165 -2.96 18.76 -11.65
N LEU A 166 -3.37 17.90 -10.71
CA LEU A 166 -3.62 18.34 -9.34
C LEU A 166 -2.29 18.67 -8.67
N SER A 167 -2.18 19.81 -8.00
CA SER A 167 -1.01 20.12 -7.17
C SER A 167 -1.38 20.20 -5.70
N ILE A 168 -0.48 19.70 -4.85
CA ILE A 168 -0.61 19.82 -3.39
C ILE A 168 -0.65 21.29 -2.98
N GLU A 169 0.15 22.14 -3.66
CA GLU A 169 0.19 23.58 -3.43
C GLU A 169 -1.17 24.26 -3.68
N GLU A 170 -1.81 24.01 -4.83
CA GLU A 170 -3.12 24.57 -5.15
C GLU A 170 -4.19 24.13 -4.13
N LEU A 171 -4.14 22.85 -3.74
CA LEU A 171 -5.08 22.25 -2.81
C LEU A 171 -4.84 22.66 -1.35
N ALA A 172 -3.67 23.22 -1.00
CA ALA A 172 -3.36 23.65 0.36
C ALA A 172 -4.33 24.72 0.89
N SER A 173 -4.90 25.53 -0.01
CA SER A 173 -5.94 26.51 0.31
C SER A 173 -7.25 25.85 0.81
N LEU A 174 -7.50 24.61 0.41
CA LEU A 174 -8.67 23.79 0.75
C LEU A 174 -8.37 22.75 1.84
N LYS A 175 -7.23 22.83 2.53
CA LYS A 175 -6.79 21.81 3.49
C LYS A 175 -7.81 21.51 4.60
N LYS A 176 -8.63 22.50 4.99
CA LYS A 176 -9.66 22.32 6.02
C LYS A 176 -10.85 21.54 5.47
N GLU A 177 -11.25 21.83 4.24
CA GLU A 177 -12.35 21.16 3.55
C GLU A 177 -11.99 19.74 3.11
N LEU A 178 -10.69 19.48 2.94
CA LEU A 178 -10.13 18.20 2.51
C LEU A 178 -9.61 17.33 3.66
N SER A 179 -9.67 17.77 4.93
CA SER A 179 -9.07 17.04 6.05
C SER A 179 -9.62 15.62 6.26
N ASP A 180 -10.85 15.38 5.81
CA ASP A 180 -11.48 14.06 5.88
C ASP A 180 -11.27 13.26 4.57
N VAL A 181 -10.82 13.93 3.51
CA VAL A 181 -10.62 13.36 2.16
C VAL A 181 -9.19 12.83 2.02
N VAL A 182 -8.20 13.70 2.21
CA VAL A 182 -6.76 13.42 2.13
C VAL A 182 -6.13 13.59 3.50
N ASP A 183 -5.00 12.92 3.74
CA ASP A 183 -4.25 13.10 4.99
C ASP A 183 -3.79 14.58 5.09
N PRO A 184 -4.15 15.33 6.14
CA PRO A 184 -3.78 16.74 6.26
C PRO A 184 -2.26 16.98 6.25
N SER A 185 -1.47 15.99 6.67
CA SER A 185 -0.01 16.09 6.73
C SER A 185 0.63 16.21 5.35
N VAL A 186 -0.08 15.89 4.26
CA VAL A 186 0.42 16.07 2.88
C VAL A 186 0.62 17.54 2.52
N PHE A 187 -0.05 18.45 3.24
CA PHE A 187 0.09 19.90 3.07
C PHE A 187 1.14 20.52 3.99
N GLU A 188 1.90 19.70 4.74
CA GLU A 188 2.96 20.14 5.62
C GLU A 188 4.31 19.99 4.93
N GLY A 189 5.13 21.04 4.94
CA GLY A 189 6.45 21.06 4.33
C GLY A 189 6.44 21.57 2.89
N GLU A 190 7.49 21.22 2.15
CA GLU A 190 7.62 21.54 0.74
C GLU A 190 6.77 20.56 -0.09
N ALA A 191 5.93 21.09 -0.97
CA ALA A 191 5.08 20.27 -1.81
C ALA A 191 5.94 19.56 -2.87
N PRO A 192 5.97 18.21 -2.92
CA PRO A 192 6.67 17.53 -4.00
C PRO A 192 6.03 17.88 -5.35
N GLU A 193 6.83 17.86 -6.41
CA GLU A 193 6.35 18.10 -7.78
C GLU A 193 5.25 17.10 -8.17
N GLN A 194 5.40 15.85 -7.72
CA GLN A 194 4.44 14.79 -7.92
C GLN A 194 3.36 14.81 -6.84
N ASN A 195 2.11 14.60 -7.25
CA ASN A 195 0.95 14.68 -6.38
C ASN A 195 0.54 13.34 -5.74
N CYS A 196 1.37 12.30 -5.88
CA CYS A 196 1.08 10.93 -5.45
C CYS A 196 0.63 10.87 -3.98
N ASN A 197 1.26 11.66 -3.10
CA ASN A 197 0.95 11.71 -1.67
C ASN A 197 -0.48 12.16 -1.36
N LEU A 198 -1.19 12.81 -2.29
CA LEU A 198 -2.61 13.13 -2.12
C LEU A 198 -3.49 11.88 -1.96
N CYS A 199 -3.08 10.77 -2.60
CA CYS A 199 -3.89 9.56 -2.70
C CYS A 199 -3.18 8.32 -2.15
N HIS A 200 -1.85 8.29 -2.20
CA HIS A 200 -1.00 7.18 -1.77
C HIS A 200 -0.29 7.50 -0.44
N PRO A 201 0.34 6.49 0.21
CA PRO A 201 1.10 6.70 1.44
C PRO A 201 2.10 7.85 1.30
N LYS A 202 2.11 8.75 2.29
CA LYS A 202 3.03 9.88 2.35
C LYS A 202 4.46 9.39 2.59
N ASP A 203 5.43 10.12 2.04
CA ASP A 203 6.87 9.95 2.29
C ASP A 203 7.40 8.57 1.89
N ILE A 204 6.77 7.94 0.89
CA ILE A 204 7.16 6.61 0.41
C ILE A 204 8.60 6.59 -0.11
N GLN A 205 9.14 7.71 -0.59
CA GLN A 205 10.52 7.82 -1.05
C GLN A 205 11.56 7.51 0.04
N ALA A 206 11.24 7.80 1.31
CA ALA A 206 12.11 7.54 2.45
C ALA A 206 11.85 6.18 3.10
N ASN A 207 10.96 5.37 2.50
CA ASN A 207 10.56 4.10 3.06
C ASN A 207 11.63 3.03 2.81
N ASP A 208 12.24 2.53 3.88
CA ASP A 208 13.20 1.43 3.80
C ASP A 208 12.52 0.05 3.85
N VAL A 209 11.33 -0.01 4.48
CA VAL A 209 10.55 -1.22 4.68
C VAL A 209 9.11 -0.99 4.27
N PRO A 210 8.59 -1.70 3.26
CA PRO A 210 7.22 -1.48 2.82
C PRO A 210 6.29 -1.79 3.99
N PRO A 211 5.35 -0.88 4.31
CA PRO A 211 4.43 -1.11 5.41
C PRO A 211 3.51 -2.29 5.09
N ALA A 212 3.14 -3.08 6.10
CA ALA A 212 2.16 -4.14 5.90
C ALA A 212 0.83 -3.56 5.36
N LEU A 213 0.25 -4.24 4.36
CA LEU A 213 -1.08 -3.95 3.86
C LEU A 213 -2.12 -4.38 4.90
N GLU A 214 -2.92 -3.44 5.39
CA GLU A 214 -4.07 -3.76 6.25
C GLU A 214 -5.31 -4.05 5.38
N ARG A 215 -5.69 -5.33 5.27
CA ARG A 215 -6.85 -5.77 4.47
C ARG A 215 -8.05 -6.08 5.36
N ASN A 216 -9.21 -5.58 4.97
CA ASN A 216 -10.44 -5.92 5.66
C ASN A 216 -10.88 -7.37 5.36
N ILE A 217 -11.04 -8.21 6.38
CA ILE A 217 -11.33 -9.64 6.23
C ILE A 217 -12.71 -9.94 5.63
N LEU A 218 -13.66 -9.01 5.73
CA LEU A 218 -15.02 -9.20 5.20
C LEU A 218 -15.15 -8.74 3.76
N SER A 219 -14.59 -7.56 3.47
CA SER A 219 -14.74 -6.91 2.16
C SER A 219 -13.57 -7.17 1.22
N GLY A 220 -12.42 -7.62 1.72
CA GLY A 220 -11.20 -7.81 0.95
C GLY A 220 -10.48 -6.51 0.55
N TYR A 221 -11.07 -5.33 0.81
CA TYR A 221 -10.47 -4.05 0.46
C TYR A 221 -9.42 -3.61 1.48
N SER A 222 -8.45 -2.83 0.99
CA SER A 222 -7.48 -2.14 1.85
C SER A 222 -8.20 -1.17 2.80
N LYS A 223 -7.65 -1.02 4.00
CA LYS A 223 -8.05 0.00 4.96
C LYS A 223 -7.94 1.41 4.40
N THR A 224 -6.97 1.65 3.52
CA THR A 224 -6.71 2.97 2.93
C THR A 224 -7.52 3.23 1.67
N THR A 225 -8.23 2.23 1.09
CA THR A 225 -9.08 2.39 -0.10
C THR A 225 -10.01 3.60 0.03
N MET A 226 -9.89 4.54 -0.92
CA MET A 226 -10.76 5.72 -0.96
C MET A 226 -12.23 5.32 -1.00
N LYS A 227 -13.06 6.12 -0.32
CA LYS A 227 -14.51 5.92 -0.28
C LYS A 227 -15.16 6.82 -1.31
N MET A 228 -16.33 6.42 -1.82
CA MET A 228 -17.08 7.19 -2.81
C MET A 228 -17.24 8.67 -2.44
N TRP A 229 -17.64 8.94 -1.19
CA TRP A 229 -17.85 10.30 -0.70
C TRP A 229 -16.57 11.16 -0.73
N LYS A 230 -15.37 10.55 -0.64
CA LYS A 230 -14.09 11.27 -0.76
C LYS A 230 -13.90 11.79 -2.18
N CYS A 231 -14.18 10.94 -3.17
CA CYS A 231 -14.15 11.31 -4.59
C CYS A 231 -15.19 12.42 -4.88
N GLU A 232 -16.44 12.22 -4.44
CA GLU A 232 -17.52 13.18 -4.62
C GLU A 232 -17.21 14.55 -3.98
N ARG A 233 -16.64 14.54 -2.78
CA ARG A 233 -16.25 15.76 -2.05
C ARG A 233 -15.17 16.53 -2.79
N CYS A 234 -14.11 15.85 -3.23
CA CYS A 234 -13.04 16.47 -4.01
C CYS A 234 -13.57 17.04 -5.33
N HIS A 235 -14.38 16.26 -6.05
CA HIS A 235 -14.98 16.70 -7.31
C HIS A 235 -15.89 17.92 -7.11
N ALA A 236 -16.73 17.94 -6.07
CA ALA A 236 -17.58 19.08 -5.76
C ALA A 236 -16.77 20.36 -5.47
N LEU A 237 -15.67 20.24 -4.72
CA LEU A 237 -14.78 21.37 -4.42
C LEU A 237 -14.07 21.91 -5.67
N LYS A 238 -13.75 21.04 -6.64
CA LYS A 238 -13.08 21.40 -7.91
C LYS A 238 -14.05 21.69 -9.05
N GLY A 239 -15.36 21.68 -8.80
CA GLY A 239 -16.39 21.88 -9.82
C GLY A 239 -16.42 20.79 -10.90
N GLN A 240 -15.98 19.58 -10.57
CA GLN A 240 -15.93 18.43 -11.47
C GLN A 240 -17.22 17.59 -11.39
N PRO A 241 -17.58 16.86 -12.46
CA PRO A 241 -18.74 15.96 -12.45
C PRO A 241 -18.62 14.88 -11.37
N ASN A 242 -19.68 14.66 -10.60
CA ASN A 242 -19.75 13.65 -9.53
C ASN A 242 -20.98 12.74 -9.65
N ALA A 243 -21.56 12.63 -10.84
CA ALA A 243 -22.63 11.68 -11.11
C ALA A 243 -22.11 10.23 -11.01
N CYS A 244 -22.98 9.28 -10.67
CA CYS A 244 -22.58 7.88 -10.46
C CYS A 244 -21.83 7.28 -11.65
N TYR A 245 -22.28 7.57 -12.89
CA TYR A 245 -21.66 7.07 -14.12
C TYR A 245 -20.31 7.72 -14.47
N THR A 246 -19.90 8.77 -13.75
CA THR A 246 -18.55 9.34 -13.90
C THR A 246 -17.51 8.37 -13.37
N CYS A 247 -17.79 7.72 -12.24
CA CYS A 247 -16.87 6.82 -11.56
C CYS A 247 -17.22 5.35 -11.80
N HIS A 248 -18.49 5.01 -12.00
CA HIS A 248 -18.92 3.65 -12.26
C HIS A 248 -19.03 3.38 -13.75
N LYS A 249 -18.24 2.42 -14.24
CA LYS A 249 -18.22 1.96 -15.63
C LYS A 249 -18.41 0.45 -15.71
#